data_AF-Q9LFX7-F1
#
_entry.id   AF-Q9LFX7-F1
#
_cell.length_a   1.000
_cell.length_b   1.000
_cell.length_c   1.000
_cell.angle_alpha   90.00
_cell.angle_beta   90.00
_cell.angle_gamma   90.00
#
_symmetry.space_group_name_H-M   'P 1'
#
loop_
_entity.id
_entity.type
_entity.pdbx_description
1 polymer ?
#
loop_
_entity_poly.entity_id
_entity_poly.type
_entity_poly.pdbx_seq_one_letter_code
_entity_poly.pdbx_strand_id
1 'polypeptide(L)'
;MRSTPLQMIALLPLTLILTREKKVILEAPNYDNDCVLANILAAHYLSSFDPVRARSYALAAESRLGKATLYEKAVFEAVSYLLSENMDDDVALELHSKLLKKFPKDLLSWKRVETLCSYMGRHDLSLPLFRKNEGQVYVNGMLAFCLIELGHLREAEEAARKGCEINENDSWAHHALCHVLQTECRFKEAVKFMEEHSDSWDSCSSLRFSHNWWHVAVCYLEGGSHISKVEEVYDHQMWKELEKDDAVARDVYTDALGLLLRLDTRGKLDDGFQDRLEKLADSLTDKVSDALVCPCAMWYQDWLFDITTIWALSKVEKTSLAHELLEGLKSRTSAMNPKKQKLMQKAILLAEAVYEYGKGNYEIALELLGLDFDAANYKVIGGSGLQMDVFNEIWYKLLLLNGKSSTGTLLKNTIISIYFGYIFVFSATNSAFTTPEPAAIEVLEKVTKQRDGAPFLWRLLVSHLYDQTRQVDSYTSTVYETLTFFWQEESYSMEGKEKAGISAGKKAKALESSYFKSA
;
A
#
# COMPACT_ATOMS: atom_id res chain seq x y z
N MET A 1 33.98 -18.51 25.10
CA MET A 1 32.61 -18.92 24.74
C MET A 1 31.66 -17.82 25.17
N ARG A 2 31.13 -17.01 24.24
CA ARG A 2 30.08 -16.01 24.50
C ARG A 2 28.73 -16.61 24.06
N SER A 3 28.34 -17.74 24.64
CA SER A 3 27.31 -18.61 24.03
C SER A 3 25.87 -18.29 24.41
N THR A 4 25.58 -17.52 25.45
CA THR A 4 24.21 -17.33 25.95
C THR A 4 23.46 -16.13 25.35
N PRO A 5 24.02 -14.91 25.22
CA PRO A 5 23.31 -13.78 24.60
C PRO A 5 23.24 -13.86 23.07
N LEU A 6 24.29 -14.39 22.42
CA LEU A 6 24.37 -14.53 20.96
C LEU A 6 23.37 -15.54 20.40
N GLN A 7 23.01 -16.58 21.16
CA GLN A 7 21.97 -17.53 20.74
C GLN A 7 20.56 -16.93 20.82
N MET A 8 20.28 -16.08 21.81
CA MET A 8 19.04 -15.30 21.83
C MET A 8 18.99 -14.32 20.65
N ILE A 9 20.05 -13.53 20.42
CA ILE A 9 20.10 -12.52 19.34
C ILE A 9 20.06 -13.16 17.94
N ALA A 10 20.63 -14.35 17.75
CA ALA A 10 20.61 -15.07 16.47
C ALA A 10 19.26 -15.73 16.15
N LEU A 11 18.43 -16.03 17.16
CA LEU A 11 17.05 -16.56 17.00
C LEU A 11 15.98 -15.46 17.00
N LEU A 12 16.32 -14.25 17.46
CA LEU A 12 15.46 -13.07 17.53
C LEU A 12 15.11 -12.32 16.22
N PRO A 13 15.78 -12.48 15.05
CA PRO A 13 15.74 -11.42 14.04
C PRO A 13 14.45 -11.30 13.22
N LEU A 14 13.67 -12.38 13.05
CA LEU A 14 12.35 -12.32 12.41
C LEU A 14 11.25 -12.01 13.43
N THR A 15 11.37 -12.52 14.65
CA THR A 15 10.53 -12.13 15.78
C THR A 15 10.61 -10.63 16.06
N LEU A 16 11.76 -9.98 15.94
CA LEU A 16 11.90 -8.52 16.11
C LEU A 16 11.17 -7.69 15.04
N ILE A 17 10.78 -8.28 13.91
CA ILE A 17 10.06 -7.59 12.83
C ILE A 17 8.57 -7.91 12.90
N LEU A 18 8.24 -9.13 13.32
CA LEU A 18 6.88 -9.67 13.32
C LEU A 18 6.18 -9.56 14.67
N THR A 19 6.91 -9.51 15.80
CA THR A 19 6.35 -9.51 17.16
C THR A 19 6.44 -8.15 17.84
N ARG A 20 5.71 -8.01 18.95
CA ARG A 20 5.65 -6.79 19.77
C ARG A 20 6.95 -6.44 20.50
N GLU A 21 7.78 -7.42 20.85
CA GLU A 21 8.95 -7.23 21.71
C GLU A 21 10.18 -6.65 21.00
N LYS A 22 10.01 -5.64 20.13
CA LYS A 22 11.14 -5.05 19.38
C LYS A 22 12.20 -4.41 20.28
N LYS A 23 11.79 -3.94 21.46
CA LYS A 23 12.67 -3.28 22.46
C LYS A 23 13.71 -4.22 23.07
N VAL A 24 13.56 -5.54 22.96
CA VAL A 24 14.54 -6.51 23.49
C VAL A 24 15.93 -6.32 22.87
N ILE A 25 16.03 -5.75 21.67
CA ILE A 25 17.32 -5.43 21.05
C ILE A 25 18.13 -4.40 21.85
N LEU A 26 17.45 -3.55 22.63
CA LEU A 26 18.08 -2.57 23.52
C LEU A 26 18.57 -3.18 24.83
N GLU A 27 18.07 -4.36 25.19
CA GLU A 27 18.54 -5.08 26.36
C GLU A 27 19.87 -5.79 26.07
N ALA A 28 20.09 -6.22 24.83
CA ALA A 28 21.28 -6.96 24.43
C ALA A 28 22.61 -6.24 24.78
N PRO A 29 22.79 -4.93 24.52
CA PRO A 29 23.96 -4.19 24.98
C PRO A 29 24.13 -4.21 26.51
N ASN A 30 23.04 -4.15 27.29
CA ASN A 30 23.13 -4.14 28.75
C ASN A 30 23.71 -5.45 29.32
N TYR A 31 23.53 -6.57 28.62
CA TYR A 31 24.09 -7.87 29.00
C TYR A 31 25.55 -8.05 28.58
N ASP A 32 25.94 -7.54 27.40
CA ASP A 32 27.33 -7.54 26.92
C ASP A 32 27.64 -6.22 26.21
N ASN A 33 28.05 -5.23 26.99
CA ASN A 33 28.39 -3.89 26.50
C ASN A 33 29.54 -3.91 25.47
N ASP A 34 30.35 -4.98 25.45
CA ASP A 34 31.47 -5.14 24.54
C ASP A 34 31.11 -5.94 23.26
N CYS A 35 29.86 -6.37 23.11
CA CYS A 35 29.39 -7.07 21.92
C CYS A 35 29.11 -6.08 20.78
N VAL A 36 29.90 -6.19 19.70
CA VAL A 36 29.74 -5.32 18.52
C VAL A 36 28.37 -5.53 17.87
N LEU A 37 27.91 -6.78 17.77
CA LEU A 37 26.60 -7.09 17.19
C LEU A 37 25.46 -6.45 17.96
N ALA A 38 25.43 -6.62 19.28
CA ALA A 38 24.38 -6.06 20.13
C ALA A 38 24.30 -4.53 19.98
N ASN A 39 25.44 -3.85 20.10
CA ASN A 39 25.53 -2.41 19.99
C ASN A 39 25.11 -1.90 18.60
N ILE A 40 25.61 -2.48 17.51
CA ILE A 40 25.27 -1.96 16.16
C ILE A 40 23.80 -2.22 15.79
N LEU A 41 23.21 -3.32 16.26
CA LEU A 41 21.78 -3.60 16.06
C LEU A 41 20.90 -2.65 16.90
N ALA A 42 21.29 -2.34 18.14
CA ALA A 42 20.62 -1.33 18.96
C ALA A 42 20.73 0.07 18.33
N ALA A 43 21.88 0.41 17.76
CA ALA A 43 22.07 1.65 17.01
C ALA A 43 21.11 1.76 15.81
N HIS A 44 21.01 0.68 15.02
CA HIS A 44 20.08 0.61 13.90
C HIS A 44 18.61 0.70 14.33
N TYR A 45 18.23 0.06 15.42
CA TYR A 45 16.87 0.17 15.95
C TYR A 45 16.52 1.61 16.34
N LEU A 46 17.46 2.34 16.95
CA LEU A 46 17.24 3.70 17.45
C LEU A 46 17.42 4.80 16.40
N SER A 47 17.92 4.50 15.20
CA SER A 47 18.33 5.53 14.24
C SER A 47 17.24 6.53 13.87
N SER A 48 15.98 6.08 13.88
CA SER A 48 14.81 6.91 13.56
C SER A 48 14.05 7.45 14.79
N PHE A 49 14.42 7.02 16.01
CA PHE A 49 13.70 7.39 17.24
C PHE A 49 14.56 8.21 18.19
N ASP A 50 15.84 7.87 18.31
CA ASP A 50 16.81 8.55 19.16
C ASP A 50 18.19 8.53 18.49
N PRO A 51 18.44 9.44 17.53
CA PRO A 51 19.71 9.51 16.79
C PRO A 51 20.93 9.70 17.70
N VAL A 52 20.74 10.33 18.88
CA VAL A 52 21.81 10.57 19.84
C VAL A 52 22.23 9.25 20.49
N ARG A 53 21.29 8.49 21.05
CA ARG A 53 21.58 7.16 21.61
C ARG A 53 22.05 6.20 20.52
N ALA A 54 21.48 6.26 19.32
CA ALA A 54 21.93 5.46 18.18
C ALA A 54 23.42 5.67 17.90
N ARG A 55 23.87 6.93 17.89
CA ARG A 55 25.28 7.28 17.70
C ARG A 55 26.16 6.75 18.84
N SER A 56 25.70 6.82 20.08
CA SER A 56 26.43 6.27 21.23
C SER A 56 26.66 4.75 21.09
N TYR A 57 25.63 4.00 20.70
CA TYR A 57 25.76 2.56 20.46
C TYR A 57 26.65 2.24 19.25
N ALA A 58 26.57 3.01 18.17
CA ALA A 58 27.44 2.82 17.01
C ALA A 58 28.93 3.02 17.36
N LEU A 59 29.26 4.05 18.14
CA LEU A 59 30.62 4.30 18.65
C LEU A 59 31.09 3.19 19.60
N ALA A 60 30.21 2.70 20.47
CA ALA A 60 30.53 1.57 21.34
C ALA A 60 30.88 0.32 20.53
N ALA A 61 30.10 0.00 19.50
CA ALA A 61 30.38 -1.09 18.56
C ALA A 61 31.73 -0.90 17.85
N GLU A 62 32.00 0.30 17.34
CA GLU A 62 33.25 0.63 16.63
C GLU A 62 34.48 0.42 17.54
N SER A 63 34.42 0.89 18.79
CA SER A 63 35.52 0.80 19.75
C SER A 63 35.96 -0.64 20.07
N ARG A 64 35.10 -1.63 19.79
CA ARG A 64 35.34 -3.06 20.06
C ARG A 64 35.62 -3.89 18.82
N LEU A 65 35.68 -3.29 17.62
CA LEU A 65 35.93 -4.00 16.37
C LEU A 65 37.21 -4.84 16.35
N GLY A 66 38.27 -4.39 17.03
CA GLY A 66 39.54 -5.13 17.11
C GLY A 66 39.38 -6.53 17.71
N LYS A 67 38.39 -6.74 18.58
CA LYS A 67 38.10 -8.03 19.25
C LYS A 67 36.88 -8.75 18.67
N ALA A 68 36.22 -8.17 17.67
CA ALA A 68 35.01 -8.71 17.08
C ALA A 68 35.28 -9.93 16.19
N THR A 69 34.32 -10.85 16.18
CA THR A 69 34.26 -11.99 15.27
C THR A 69 34.14 -11.55 13.80
N LEU A 70 34.40 -12.46 12.86
CA LEU A 70 34.20 -12.17 11.43
C LEU A 70 32.74 -11.83 11.10
N TYR A 71 31.78 -12.43 11.80
CA TYR A 71 30.36 -12.14 11.65
C TYR A 71 30.02 -10.74 12.15
N GLU A 72 30.40 -10.40 13.38
CA GLU A 72 30.20 -9.07 13.97
C GLU A 72 30.79 -7.96 13.09
N LYS A 73 32.00 -8.16 12.55
CA LYS A 73 32.63 -7.20 11.63
C LYS A 73 31.83 -7.01 10.34
N ALA A 74 31.33 -8.10 9.75
CA ALA A 74 30.54 -8.03 8.53
C ALA A 74 29.18 -7.35 8.74
N VAL A 75 28.50 -7.65 9.85
CA VAL A 75 27.25 -6.97 10.23
C VAL A 75 27.51 -5.49 10.51
N PHE A 76 28.57 -5.16 11.25
CA PHE A 76 28.95 -3.79 11.49
C PHE A 76 29.21 -3.02 10.20
N GLU A 77 30.01 -3.57 9.27
CA GLU A 77 30.32 -2.94 7.97
C GLU A 77 29.03 -2.58 7.21
N ALA A 78 28.08 -3.52 7.10
CA ALA A 78 26.85 -3.30 6.36
C ALA A 78 25.87 -2.34 7.08
N VAL A 79 25.66 -2.52 8.39
CA VAL A 79 24.70 -1.73 9.16
C VAL A 79 25.20 -0.31 9.42
N SER A 80 26.49 -0.11 9.70
CA SER A 80 27.06 1.23 9.84
C SER A 80 26.91 2.05 8.57
N TYR A 81 26.92 1.42 7.39
CA TYR A 81 26.66 2.12 6.14
C TYR A 81 25.20 2.56 6.00
N LEU A 82 24.24 1.75 6.45
CA LEU A 82 22.82 2.18 6.53
C LEU A 82 22.62 3.40 7.42
N LEU A 83 23.44 3.54 8.46
CA LEU A 83 23.41 4.67 9.38
C LEU A 83 24.14 5.92 8.85
N SER A 84 24.84 5.81 7.72
CA SER A 84 25.61 6.92 7.17
C SER A 84 24.72 7.98 6.55
N GLU A 85 25.14 9.24 6.67
CA GLU A 85 24.50 10.33 5.97
C GLU A 85 24.66 10.13 4.45
N ASN A 86 23.59 10.36 3.69
CA ASN A 86 23.59 10.25 2.22
C ASN A 86 23.95 8.87 1.65
N MET A 87 23.65 7.80 2.41
CA MET A 87 23.73 6.40 1.99
C MET A 87 23.19 6.16 0.56
N ASP A 88 23.98 5.44 -0.25
CA ASP A 88 23.57 4.98 -1.59
C ASP A 88 22.97 3.56 -1.51
N ASP A 89 21.72 3.43 -1.96
CA ASP A 89 20.94 2.20 -1.81
C ASP A 89 21.61 1.00 -2.52
N ASP A 90 22.31 1.21 -3.64
CA ASP A 90 23.04 0.15 -4.35
C ASP A 90 24.27 -0.33 -3.56
N VAL A 91 24.98 0.59 -2.93
CA VAL A 91 26.15 0.26 -2.10
C VAL A 91 25.71 -0.47 -0.83
N ALA A 92 24.61 -0.04 -0.21
CA ALA A 92 24.03 -0.76 0.93
C ALA A 92 23.64 -2.19 0.54
N LEU A 93 22.95 -2.34 -0.59
CA LEU A 93 22.59 -3.66 -1.11
C LEU A 93 23.82 -4.53 -1.39
N GLU A 94 24.89 -3.96 -1.95
CA GLU A 94 26.15 -4.67 -2.21
C GLU A 94 26.79 -5.17 -0.91
N LEU A 95 26.89 -4.32 0.11
CA LEU A 95 27.45 -4.66 1.41
C LEU A 95 26.66 -5.78 2.11
N HIS A 96 25.33 -5.69 2.11
CA HIS A 96 24.48 -6.75 2.64
C HIS A 96 24.56 -8.04 1.82
N SER A 97 24.68 -7.93 0.50
CA SER A 97 24.88 -9.11 -0.38
C SER A 97 26.23 -9.78 -0.13
N LYS A 98 27.29 -9.02 0.11
CA LYS A 98 28.62 -9.52 0.50
C LYS A 98 28.57 -10.23 1.85
N LEU A 99 27.80 -9.71 2.80
CA LEU A 99 27.53 -10.37 4.08
C LEU A 99 26.83 -11.72 3.85
N LEU A 100 25.73 -11.76 3.09
CA LEU A 100 24.95 -12.98 2.83
C LEU A 100 25.70 -14.01 1.98
N LYS A 101 26.71 -13.61 1.20
CA LYS A 101 27.64 -14.56 0.56
C LYS A 101 28.45 -15.34 1.59
N LYS A 102 28.86 -14.70 2.69
CA LYS A 102 29.63 -15.34 3.79
C LYS A 102 28.73 -16.03 4.81
N PHE A 103 27.57 -15.46 5.09
CA PHE A 103 26.61 -15.93 6.10
C PHE A 103 25.22 -16.11 5.48
N PRO A 104 25.02 -17.11 4.61
CA PRO A 104 23.80 -17.25 3.80
C PRO A 104 22.52 -17.54 4.61
N LYS A 105 22.66 -17.99 5.86
CA LYS A 105 21.56 -18.29 6.78
C LYS A 105 21.20 -17.14 7.73
N ASP A 106 21.81 -15.96 7.56
CA ASP A 106 21.48 -14.79 8.36
C ASP A 106 20.15 -14.17 7.88
N LEU A 107 19.06 -14.56 8.52
CA LEU A 107 17.72 -14.11 8.19
C LEU A 107 17.50 -12.61 8.44
N LEU A 108 18.22 -12.00 9.40
CA LEU A 108 18.11 -10.55 9.64
C LEU A 108 18.70 -9.77 8.47
N SER A 109 19.89 -10.17 8.04
CA SER A 109 20.56 -9.56 6.91
C SER A 109 19.80 -9.79 5.62
N TRP A 110 19.16 -10.96 5.47
CA TRP A 110 18.26 -11.21 4.35
C TRP A 110 17.04 -10.29 4.35
N LYS A 111 16.37 -10.11 5.49
CA LYS A 111 15.24 -9.19 5.60
C LYS A 111 15.62 -7.74 5.29
N ARG A 112 16.81 -7.30 5.69
CA ARG A 112 17.32 -5.97 5.27
C ARG A 112 17.51 -5.86 3.76
N VAL A 113 18.04 -6.90 3.11
CA VAL A 113 18.14 -6.92 1.64
C VAL A 113 16.75 -6.83 1.00
N GLU A 114 15.80 -7.62 1.47
CA GLU A 114 14.43 -7.58 0.96
C GLU A 114 13.79 -6.19 1.13
N THR A 115 14.02 -5.53 2.27
CA THR A 115 13.53 -4.16 2.52
C THR A 115 14.22 -3.14 1.60
N LEU A 116 15.54 -3.21 1.41
CA LEU A 116 16.27 -2.35 0.47
C LEU A 116 15.75 -2.53 -0.97
N CYS A 117 15.61 -3.79 -1.41
CA CYS A 117 15.05 -4.12 -2.72
C CYS A 117 13.64 -3.57 -2.89
N SER A 118 12.83 -3.59 -1.84
CA SER A 118 11.46 -3.03 -1.86
C SER A 118 11.47 -1.52 -2.09
N TYR A 119 12.28 -0.76 -1.34
CA TYR A 119 12.41 0.70 -1.55
C TYR A 119 13.01 1.04 -2.91
N MET A 120 13.85 0.18 -3.48
CA MET A 120 14.40 0.36 -4.82
C MET A 120 13.39 -0.02 -5.93
N GLY A 121 12.27 -0.67 -5.60
CA GLY A 121 11.36 -1.27 -6.59
C GLY A 121 12.00 -2.41 -7.38
N ARG A 122 12.97 -3.13 -6.78
CA ARG A 122 13.81 -4.16 -7.39
C ARG A 122 13.75 -5.48 -6.62
N HIS A 123 12.54 -5.99 -6.43
CA HIS A 123 12.28 -7.27 -5.74
C HIS A 123 12.97 -8.46 -6.45
N ASP A 124 13.29 -8.35 -7.73
CA ASP A 124 14.05 -9.35 -8.48
C ASP A 124 15.43 -9.63 -7.88
N LEU A 125 16.03 -8.63 -7.23
CA LEU A 125 17.37 -8.74 -6.64
C LEU A 125 17.40 -9.55 -5.34
N SER A 126 16.27 -9.68 -4.63
CA SER A 126 16.21 -10.46 -3.38
C SER A 126 15.85 -11.93 -3.62
N LEU A 127 15.20 -12.28 -4.73
CA LEU A 127 14.74 -13.63 -5.06
C LEU A 127 15.83 -14.72 -4.98
N PRO A 128 17.07 -14.53 -5.51
CA PRO A 128 18.09 -15.58 -5.48
C PRO A 128 18.52 -16.01 -4.06
N LEU A 129 18.20 -15.22 -3.05
CA LEU A 129 18.55 -15.46 -1.65
C LEU A 129 17.60 -16.45 -0.97
N PHE A 130 16.39 -16.66 -1.52
CA PHE A 130 15.39 -17.59 -0.99
C PHE A 130 15.91 -19.04 -0.96
N ARG A 131 16.49 -19.52 -2.08
CA ARG A 131 16.95 -20.91 -2.23
C ARG A 131 17.92 -21.36 -1.13
N LYS A 132 18.63 -20.41 -0.50
CA LYS A 132 19.60 -20.69 0.56
C LYS A 132 18.97 -20.84 1.94
N ASN A 133 17.70 -20.44 2.08
CA ASN A 133 16.95 -20.38 3.34
C ASN A 133 15.64 -21.17 3.28
N GLU A 134 15.49 -22.07 2.31
CA GLU A 134 14.35 -22.98 2.22
C GLU A 134 14.14 -23.76 3.52
N GLY A 135 12.89 -23.85 3.96
CA GLY A 135 12.49 -24.54 5.20
C GLY A 135 12.61 -23.72 6.49
N GLN A 136 13.13 -22.49 6.45
CA GLN A 136 13.07 -21.58 7.59
C GLN A 136 11.67 -20.97 7.72
N VAL A 137 11.21 -20.77 8.95
CA VAL A 137 9.92 -20.11 9.24
C VAL A 137 9.94 -18.69 8.68
N TYR A 138 8.80 -18.19 8.18
CA TYR A 138 8.60 -16.87 7.57
C TYR A 138 9.23 -16.64 6.18
N VAL A 139 10.17 -17.48 5.76
CA VAL A 139 10.86 -17.32 4.46
C VAL A 139 9.89 -17.48 3.28
N ASN A 140 8.91 -18.36 3.39
CA ASN A 140 7.87 -18.54 2.37
C ASN A 140 6.92 -17.34 2.28
N GLY A 141 6.52 -16.74 3.40
CA GLY A 141 5.73 -15.51 3.38
C GLY A 141 6.48 -14.35 2.72
N MET A 142 7.77 -14.20 3.02
CA MET A 142 8.61 -13.18 2.40
C MET A 142 8.83 -13.42 0.90
N LEU A 143 9.05 -14.68 0.49
CA LEU A 143 9.10 -15.06 -0.93
C LEU A 143 7.79 -14.69 -1.64
N ALA A 144 6.66 -15.08 -1.06
CA ALA A 144 5.35 -14.80 -1.63
C ALA A 144 5.18 -13.30 -1.87
N PHE A 145 5.54 -12.46 -0.90
CA PHE A 145 5.47 -11.01 -1.07
C PHE A 145 6.37 -10.49 -2.21
N CYS A 146 7.62 -10.95 -2.31
CA CYS A 146 8.48 -10.59 -3.44
C CYS A 146 7.90 -11.02 -4.79
N LEU A 147 7.27 -12.20 -4.87
CA LEU A 147 6.62 -12.70 -6.09
C LEU A 147 5.39 -11.87 -6.47
N ILE A 148 4.60 -11.42 -5.49
CA ILE A 148 3.44 -10.52 -5.70
C ILE A 148 3.89 -9.22 -6.35
N GLU A 149 4.94 -8.60 -5.79
CA GLU A 149 5.47 -7.33 -6.30
C GLU A 149 6.12 -7.46 -7.69
N LEU A 150 6.45 -8.68 -8.12
CA LEU A 150 6.91 -9.00 -9.48
C LEU A 150 5.78 -9.44 -10.42
N GLY A 151 4.53 -9.55 -9.93
CA GLY A 151 3.38 -10.00 -10.70
C GLY A 151 3.29 -11.53 -10.89
N HIS A 152 4.10 -12.31 -10.18
CA HIS A 152 4.11 -13.78 -10.25
C HIS A 152 3.05 -14.37 -9.30
N LEU A 153 1.77 -14.06 -9.53
CA LEU A 153 0.68 -14.32 -8.58
C LEU A 153 0.48 -15.81 -8.23
N ARG A 154 0.60 -16.72 -9.21
CA ARG A 154 0.45 -18.16 -8.97
C ARG A 154 1.54 -18.71 -8.05
N GLU A 155 2.79 -18.38 -8.35
CA GLU A 155 3.95 -18.78 -7.54
C GLU A 155 3.86 -18.15 -6.14
N ALA A 156 3.34 -16.91 -6.05
CA ALA A 156 3.10 -16.25 -4.78
C ALA A 156 2.03 -16.96 -3.94
N GLU A 157 0.92 -17.41 -4.55
CA GLU A 157 -0.12 -18.15 -3.84
C GLU A 157 0.43 -19.46 -3.27
N GLU A 158 1.17 -20.21 -4.09
CA GLU A 158 1.82 -21.46 -3.69
C GLU A 158 2.79 -21.23 -2.52
N ALA A 159 3.63 -20.20 -2.60
CA ALA A 159 4.56 -19.84 -1.54
C ALA A 159 3.83 -19.41 -0.25
N ALA A 160 2.79 -18.57 -0.34
CA ALA A 160 2.04 -18.10 0.82
C ALA A 160 1.33 -19.25 1.52
N ARG A 161 0.64 -20.12 0.77
CA ARG A 161 0.01 -21.33 1.30
C ARG A 161 1.05 -22.24 1.94
N LYS A 162 2.22 -22.40 1.34
CA LYS A 162 3.31 -23.18 1.93
C LYS A 162 3.81 -22.61 3.25
N GLY A 163 3.86 -21.27 3.37
CA GLY A 163 4.16 -20.58 4.63
C GLY A 163 3.15 -20.94 5.71
N CYS A 164 1.85 -20.88 5.40
CA CYS A 164 0.77 -21.24 6.32
C CYS A 164 0.82 -22.73 6.73
N GLU A 165 1.17 -23.64 5.80
CA GLU A 165 1.35 -25.07 6.13
C GLU A 165 2.50 -25.31 7.12
N ILE A 166 3.58 -24.53 7.01
CA ILE A 166 4.74 -24.65 7.90
C ILE A 166 4.46 -24.01 9.27
N ASN A 167 3.77 -22.88 9.26
CA ASN A 167 3.35 -22.15 10.45
C ASN A 167 1.99 -21.50 10.20
N GLU A 168 0.95 -22.08 10.78
CA GLU A 168 -0.44 -21.59 10.69
C GLU A 168 -0.64 -20.20 11.30
N ASN A 169 0.31 -19.74 12.13
CA ASN A 169 0.29 -18.40 12.73
C ASN A 169 1.25 -17.43 12.02
N ASP A 170 1.70 -17.76 10.80
CA ASP A 170 2.55 -16.88 9.99
C ASP A 170 1.72 -15.70 9.45
N SER A 171 1.63 -14.65 10.26
CA SER A 171 0.90 -13.43 9.89
C SER A 171 1.43 -12.79 8.60
N TRP A 172 2.69 -13.05 8.20
CA TRP A 172 3.28 -12.59 6.93
C TRP A 172 2.77 -13.40 5.75
N ALA A 173 2.69 -14.71 5.88
CA ALA A 173 2.07 -15.58 4.88
C ALA A 173 0.58 -15.25 4.70
N HIS A 174 -0.15 -14.94 5.78
CA HIS A 174 -1.58 -14.60 5.70
C HIS A 174 -1.83 -13.38 4.82
N HIS A 175 -1.07 -12.31 5.06
CA HIS A 175 -1.07 -11.11 4.23
C HIS A 175 -0.65 -11.34 2.80
N ALA A 176 0.41 -12.11 2.56
CA ALA A 176 0.85 -12.38 1.20
C ALA A 176 -0.26 -13.13 0.44
N LEU A 177 -0.91 -14.10 1.08
CA LEU A 177 -2.08 -14.76 0.48
C LEU A 177 -3.23 -13.77 0.25
N CYS A 178 -3.54 -12.92 1.23
CA CYS A 178 -4.57 -11.89 1.07
C CYS A 178 -4.29 -10.94 -0.11
N HIS A 179 -3.04 -10.52 -0.28
CA HIS A 179 -2.60 -9.70 -1.41
C HIS A 179 -2.86 -10.38 -2.76
N VAL A 180 -2.54 -11.68 -2.88
CA VAL A 180 -2.83 -12.45 -4.10
C VAL A 180 -4.33 -12.47 -4.36
N LEU A 181 -5.11 -12.86 -3.34
CA LEU A 181 -6.57 -12.95 -3.45
C LEU A 181 -7.20 -11.60 -3.81
N GLN A 182 -6.72 -10.50 -3.23
CA GLN A 182 -7.16 -9.14 -3.57
C GLN A 182 -6.83 -8.77 -5.01
N THR A 183 -5.60 -9.06 -5.46
CA THR A 183 -5.16 -8.76 -6.83
C THR A 183 -6.00 -9.54 -7.85
N GLU A 184 -6.39 -10.77 -7.54
CA GLU A 184 -7.29 -11.60 -8.34
C GLU A 184 -8.80 -11.32 -8.10
N CYS A 185 -9.14 -10.28 -7.33
CA CYS A 185 -10.51 -9.91 -6.99
C CYS A 185 -11.32 -11.01 -6.24
N ARG A 186 -10.66 -11.96 -5.60
CA ARG A 186 -11.24 -13.02 -4.75
C ARG A 186 -11.55 -12.51 -3.33
N PHE A 187 -12.22 -11.35 -3.23
CA PHE A 187 -12.39 -10.62 -1.96
C PHE A 187 -13.09 -11.41 -0.86
N LYS A 188 -14.13 -12.19 -1.19
CA LYS A 188 -14.86 -13.00 -0.22
C LYS A 188 -13.99 -14.10 0.39
N GLU A 189 -13.17 -14.75 -0.44
CA GLU A 189 -12.20 -15.73 0.03
C GLU A 189 -11.15 -15.06 0.91
N ALA A 190 -10.65 -13.89 0.49
CA ALA A 190 -9.66 -13.13 1.24
C ALA A 190 -10.16 -12.74 2.64
N VAL A 191 -11.36 -12.18 2.76
CA VAL A 191 -11.96 -11.81 4.06
C VAL A 191 -12.10 -13.05 4.94
N LYS A 192 -12.73 -14.10 4.42
CA LYS A 192 -12.95 -15.33 5.19
C LYS A 192 -11.64 -15.89 5.72
N PHE A 193 -10.63 -16.04 4.84
CA PHE A 193 -9.33 -16.54 5.22
C PHE A 193 -8.66 -15.67 6.29
N MET A 194 -8.70 -14.34 6.12
CA MET A 194 -8.07 -13.40 7.05
C MET A 194 -8.74 -13.43 8.43
N GLU A 195 -10.06 -13.40 8.49
CA GLU A 195 -10.81 -13.46 9.76
C GLU A 195 -10.64 -14.80 10.48
N GLU A 196 -10.56 -15.93 9.75
CA GLU A 196 -10.30 -17.24 10.36
C GLU A 196 -8.94 -17.33 11.07
N HIS A 197 -7.97 -16.48 10.71
CA HIS A 197 -6.62 -16.49 11.28
C HIS A 197 -6.31 -15.28 12.18
N SER A 198 -7.26 -14.36 12.37
CA SER A 198 -7.00 -13.07 13.03
C SER A 198 -6.59 -13.19 14.49
N ASP A 199 -7.01 -14.25 15.18
CA ASP A 199 -6.70 -14.51 16.59
C ASP A 199 -5.18 -14.60 16.87
N SER A 200 -4.38 -14.97 15.88
CA SER A 200 -2.93 -15.07 16.01
C SER A 200 -2.21 -13.71 15.93
N TRP A 201 -2.89 -12.67 15.45
CA TRP A 201 -2.25 -11.37 15.16
C TRP A 201 -2.05 -10.52 16.40
N ASP A 202 -2.74 -10.78 17.51
CA ASP A 202 -2.59 -9.99 18.73
C ASP A 202 -1.16 -9.99 19.27
N SER A 203 -0.38 -11.03 18.99
CA SER A 203 1.06 -11.12 19.32
C SER A 203 1.98 -10.38 18.35
N CYS A 204 1.44 -9.92 17.22
CA CYS A 204 2.20 -9.25 16.18
C CYS A 204 2.45 -7.78 16.49
N SER A 205 3.51 -7.22 15.90
CA SER A 205 3.75 -5.77 15.94
C SER A 205 2.58 -4.98 15.33
N SER A 206 2.39 -3.72 15.76
CA SER A 206 1.32 -2.85 15.23
C SER A 206 1.35 -2.76 13.70
N LEU A 207 2.55 -2.70 13.07
CA LEU A 207 2.73 -2.78 11.61
C LEU A 207 2.03 -3.97 10.95
N ARG A 208 2.04 -5.15 11.58
CA ARG A 208 1.43 -6.35 10.98
C ARG A 208 -0.02 -6.51 11.39
N PHE A 209 -0.34 -6.19 12.64
CA PHE A 209 -1.69 -6.26 13.16
C PHE A 209 -2.62 -5.30 12.38
N SER A 210 -2.29 -4.00 12.37
CA SER A 210 -3.09 -2.98 11.69
C SER A 210 -3.15 -3.24 10.19
N HIS A 211 -2.03 -3.61 9.57
CA HIS A 211 -1.98 -3.78 8.12
C HIS A 211 -2.76 -5.00 7.61
N ASN A 212 -2.80 -6.09 8.38
CA ASN A 212 -3.66 -7.22 8.06
C ASN A 212 -5.14 -6.83 8.10
N TRP A 213 -5.54 -6.05 9.11
CA TRP A 213 -6.91 -5.50 9.19
C TRP A 213 -7.19 -4.46 8.10
N TRP A 214 -6.20 -3.66 7.69
CA TRP A 214 -6.32 -2.76 6.55
C TRP A 214 -6.70 -3.53 5.28
N HIS A 215 -6.06 -4.68 5.02
CA HIS A 215 -6.45 -5.53 3.89
C HIS A 215 -7.89 -6.03 4.02
N VAL A 216 -8.33 -6.45 5.21
CA VAL A 216 -9.73 -6.87 5.42
C VAL A 216 -10.69 -5.73 5.09
N ALA A 217 -10.41 -4.51 5.56
CA ALA A 217 -11.21 -3.32 5.26
C ALA A 217 -11.25 -3.02 3.75
N VAL A 218 -10.10 -3.09 3.05
CA VAL A 218 -10.03 -2.89 1.60
C VAL A 218 -10.82 -3.97 0.85
N CYS A 219 -10.74 -5.24 1.27
CA CYS A 219 -11.55 -6.32 0.70
C CYS A 219 -13.06 -6.06 0.88
N TYR A 220 -13.50 -5.63 2.06
CA TYR A 220 -14.90 -5.28 2.29
C TYR A 220 -15.34 -4.16 1.35
N LEU A 221 -14.52 -3.11 1.22
CA LEU A 221 -14.78 -1.96 0.38
C LEU A 221 -14.84 -2.34 -1.12
N GLU A 222 -13.84 -3.07 -1.62
CA GLU A 222 -13.75 -3.49 -3.03
C GLU A 222 -14.77 -4.58 -3.38
N GLY A 223 -14.97 -5.53 -2.48
CA GLY A 223 -15.98 -6.58 -2.59
C GLY A 223 -17.42 -6.07 -2.57
N GLY A 224 -17.66 -4.78 -2.24
CA GLY A 224 -18.99 -4.17 -2.23
C GLY A 224 -19.84 -4.56 -1.04
N SER A 225 -19.19 -4.84 0.09
CA SER A 225 -19.88 -5.04 1.36
C SER A 225 -20.45 -3.72 1.87
N HIS A 226 -21.40 -3.80 2.80
CA HIS A 226 -21.96 -2.62 3.44
C HIS A 226 -20.85 -1.81 4.13
N ILE A 227 -20.90 -0.47 4.03
CA ILE A 227 -19.82 0.41 4.52
C ILE A 227 -19.56 0.23 6.02
N SER A 228 -20.58 -0.15 6.79
CA SER A 228 -20.45 -0.45 8.22
C SER A 228 -19.41 -1.53 8.54
N LYS A 229 -19.12 -2.46 7.60
CA LYS A 229 -18.05 -3.44 7.79
C LYS A 229 -16.66 -2.78 7.77
N VAL A 230 -16.48 -1.77 6.94
CA VAL A 230 -15.24 -0.97 6.90
C VAL A 230 -15.11 -0.14 8.17
N GLU A 231 -16.23 0.43 8.66
CA GLU A 231 -16.27 1.16 9.94
C GLU A 231 -15.92 0.25 11.13
N GLU A 232 -16.53 -0.94 11.21
CA GLU A 232 -16.26 -1.93 12.25
C GLU A 232 -14.76 -2.29 12.31
N VAL A 233 -14.13 -2.53 11.16
CA VAL A 233 -12.69 -2.85 11.10
C VAL A 233 -11.83 -1.63 11.48
N TYR A 234 -12.15 -0.45 10.98
CA TYR A 234 -11.42 0.77 11.32
C TYR A 234 -11.47 1.04 12.83
N ASP A 235 -12.67 1.07 13.43
CA ASP A 235 -12.85 1.48 14.82
C ASP A 235 -12.40 0.41 15.81
N HIS A 236 -12.77 -0.85 15.59
CA HIS A 236 -12.60 -1.91 16.58
C HIS A 236 -11.32 -2.72 16.43
N GLN A 237 -10.65 -2.64 15.28
CA GLN A 237 -9.39 -3.33 15.04
C GLN A 237 -8.25 -2.33 14.88
N MET A 238 -8.26 -1.53 13.81
CA MET A 238 -7.13 -0.64 13.49
C MET A 238 -6.95 0.44 14.55
N TRP A 239 -7.96 1.27 14.82
CA TRP A 239 -7.87 2.38 15.75
C TRP A 239 -7.70 1.92 17.20
N LYS A 240 -8.34 0.81 17.57
CA LYS A 240 -8.25 0.20 18.90
C LYS A 240 -6.83 -0.25 19.27
N GLU A 241 -5.99 -0.58 18.28
CA GLU A 241 -4.57 -0.92 18.53
C GLU A 241 -3.84 0.21 19.29
N LEU A 242 -4.22 1.47 19.09
CA LEU A 242 -3.63 2.64 19.76
C LEU A 242 -3.89 2.67 21.28
N GLU A 243 -4.83 1.87 21.78
CA GLU A 243 -5.12 1.76 23.22
C GLU A 243 -4.09 0.88 23.96
N LYS A 244 -3.23 0.15 23.24
CA LYS A 244 -2.20 -0.69 23.85
C LYS A 244 -0.97 0.15 24.24
N ASP A 245 -0.40 -0.12 25.42
CA ASP A 245 0.78 0.60 25.95
C ASP A 245 2.03 0.48 25.07
N ASP A 246 2.11 -0.55 24.23
CA ASP A 246 3.23 -0.85 23.35
C ASP A 246 2.95 -0.52 21.88
N ALA A 247 1.81 0.11 21.58
CA ALA A 247 1.42 0.45 20.23
C ALA A 247 2.41 1.41 19.55
N VAL A 248 2.69 1.15 18.28
CA VAL A 248 3.47 2.06 17.43
C VAL A 248 2.51 2.88 16.59
N ALA A 249 2.17 4.07 17.06
CA ALA A 249 1.14 4.93 16.45
C ALA A 249 1.38 5.19 14.95
N ARG A 250 2.63 5.39 14.53
CA ARG A 250 3.01 5.58 13.11
C ARG A 250 2.54 4.46 12.21
N ASP A 251 2.66 3.22 12.66
CA ASP A 251 2.29 2.05 11.88
C ASP A 251 0.77 2.04 11.64
N VAL A 252 -0.02 2.30 12.70
CA VAL A 252 -1.49 2.38 12.61
C VAL A 252 -1.95 3.56 11.76
N TYR A 253 -1.34 4.73 11.94
CA TYR A 253 -1.69 5.94 11.19
C TYR A 253 -1.41 5.79 9.70
N THR A 254 -0.32 5.12 9.32
CA THR A 254 0.01 4.88 7.90
C THR A 254 -1.11 4.10 7.20
N ASP A 255 -1.59 3.02 7.83
CA ASP A 255 -2.69 2.23 7.28
C ASP A 255 -4.02 3.00 7.28
N ALA A 256 -4.32 3.70 8.38
CA ALA A 256 -5.53 4.52 8.50
C ALA A 256 -5.58 5.61 7.42
N LEU A 257 -4.49 6.34 7.19
CA LEU A 257 -4.35 7.33 6.12
C LEU A 257 -4.60 6.70 4.75
N GLY A 258 -3.99 5.56 4.46
CA GLY A 258 -4.17 4.85 3.19
C GLY A 258 -5.61 4.39 2.95
N LEU A 259 -6.31 3.92 3.99
CA LEU A 259 -7.72 3.53 3.90
C LEU A 259 -8.64 4.75 3.70
N LEU A 260 -8.44 5.81 4.49
CA LEU A 260 -9.26 7.03 4.40
C LEU A 260 -9.08 7.73 3.04
N LEU A 261 -7.86 7.79 2.52
CA LEU A 261 -7.60 8.33 1.19
C LEU A 261 -8.33 7.53 0.10
N ARG A 262 -8.35 6.19 0.22
CA ARG A 262 -9.10 5.32 -0.69
C ARG A 262 -10.62 5.50 -0.56
N LEU A 263 -11.13 5.82 0.63
CA LEU A 263 -12.53 6.18 0.80
C LEU A 263 -12.85 7.53 0.13
N ASP A 264 -11.95 8.51 0.22
CA ASP A 264 -12.09 9.81 -0.45
C ASP A 264 -12.08 9.70 -1.99
N THR A 265 -11.18 8.90 -2.57
CA THR A 265 -11.17 8.63 -4.01
C THR A 265 -12.49 8.01 -4.49
N ARG A 266 -13.18 7.28 -3.60
CA ARG A 266 -14.48 6.61 -3.84
C ARG A 266 -15.70 7.45 -3.49
N GLY A 267 -15.52 8.69 -3.00
CA GLY A 267 -16.63 9.54 -2.55
C GLY A 267 -17.35 8.97 -1.32
N LYS A 268 -16.65 8.19 -0.49
CA LYS A 268 -17.15 7.52 0.72
C LYS A 268 -16.66 8.15 2.02
N LEU A 269 -15.85 9.21 1.93
CA LEU A 269 -15.36 9.91 3.12
C LEU A 269 -16.50 10.60 3.88
N ASP A 270 -17.43 11.24 3.15
CA ASP A 270 -18.58 11.94 3.72
C ASP A 270 -19.63 10.99 4.32
N ASP A 271 -19.55 9.69 4.01
CA ASP A 271 -20.43 8.62 4.54
C ASP A 271 -19.97 8.17 5.95
N GLY A 272 -19.60 9.11 6.82
CA GLY A 272 -19.26 8.86 8.23
C GLY A 272 -17.77 8.79 8.58
N PHE A 273 -16.85 8.98 7.63
CA PHE A 273 -15.40 8.93 7.91
C PHE A 273 -14.74 10.30 8.09
N GLN A 274 -15.47 11.40 7.86
CA GLN A 274 -14.96 12.76 8.02
C GLN A 274 -14.42 13.01 9.44
N ASP A 275 -15.19 12.71 10.49
CA ASP A 275 -14.78 12.89 11.89
C ASP A 275 -13.52 12.05 12.23
N ARG A 276 -13.37 10.88 11.60
CA ARG A 276 -12.21 9.99 11.78
C ARG A 276 -10.96 10.58 11.14
N LEU A 277 -11.10 11.20 9.97
CA LEU A 277 -10.02 11.93 9.31
C LEU A 277 -9.59 13.16 10.13
N GLU A 278 -10.53 13.93 10.65
CA GLU A 278 -10.26 15.10 11.50
C GLU A 278 -9.49 14.70 12.76
N LYS A 279 -9.96 13.67 13.47
CA LYS A 279 -9.28 13.12 14.65
C LYS A 279 -7.86 12.62 14.35
N LEU A 280 -7.67 11.94 13.21
CA LEU A 280 -6.36 11.50 12.77
C LEU A 280 -5.45 12.69 12.45
N ALA A 281 -5.96 13.70 11.74
CA ALA A 281 -5.22 14.91 11.43
C ALA A 281 -4.85 15.72 12.68
N ASP A 282 -5.68 15.76 13.72
CA ASP A 282 -5.33 16.30 15.04
C ASP A 282 -4.14 15.54 15.64
N SER A 283 -4.25 14.21 15.70
CA SER A 283 -3.22 13.32 16.24
C SER A 283 -1.87 13.45 15.53
N LEU A 284 -1.86 13.80 14.24
CA LEU A 284 -0.64 14.02 13.44
C LEU A 284 0.03 15.38 13.70
N THR A 285 -0.67 16.31 14.38
CA THR A 285 -0.26 17.71 14.55
C THR A 285 -0.11 18.14 16.00
N ASP A 286 -0.62 17.36 16.95
CA ASP A 286 -0.59 17.67 18.37
C ASP A 286 0.85 17.83 18.88
N LYS A 287 1.24 19.07 19.20
CA LYS A 287 2.57 19.43 19.73
C LYS A 287 2.67 19.24 21.26
N VAL A 288 1.62 18.72 21.91
CA VAL A 288 1.48 18.74 23.38
C VAL A 288 1.34 17.33 23.96
N SER A 289 2.42 16.82 24.56
CA SER A 289 2.50 16.40 25.97
C SER A 289 3.78 15.58 26.20
N ASP A 290 4.28 15.57 27.42
CA ASP A 290 5.57 15.04 27.95
C ASP A 290 5.94 13.56 27.63
N ALA A 291 5.38 12.94 26.61
CA ALA A 291 5.86 11.66 26.11
C ALA A 291 7.07 11.87 25.19
N LEU A 292 8.03 10.96 25.27
CA LEU A 292 9.31 10.93 24.56
C LEU A 292 9.26 11.04 23.00
N VAL A 293 8.09 11.28 22.39
CA VAL A 293 7.88 11.33 20.93
C VAL A 293 6.83 12.41 20.59
N CYS A 294 7.25 13.52 19.98
CA CYS A 294 6.34 14.46 19.33
C CYS A 294 5.74 13.81 18.06
N PRO A 295 4.44 13.94 17.75
CA PRO A 295 3.89 13.57 16.44
C PRO A 295 4.60 14.28 15.27
N CYS A 296 5.04 15.53 15.47
CA CYS A 296 5.93 16.23 14.55
C CYS A 296 7.31 15.56 14.37
N ALA A 297 7.74 14.72 15.32
CA ALA A 297 8.93 13.91 15.19
C ALA A 297 8.71 12.67 14.31
N MET A 298 7.47 12.33 13.93
CA MET A 298 7.16 11.24 12.99
C MET A 298 7.30 11.68 11.53
N TRP A 299 7.25 12.99 11.26
CA TRP A 299 7.46 13.53 9.91
C TRP A 299 8.86 13.22 9.41
N TYR A 300 8.98 13.13 8.08
CA TYR A 300 10.24 12.92 7.38
C TYR A 300 10.86 11.53 7.61
N GLN A 301 10.12 10.60 8.21
CA GLN A 301 10.60 9.24 8.47
C GLN A 301 10.27 8.27 7.32
N ASP A 302 9.08 8.38 6.72
CA ASP A 302 8.60 7.50 5.66
C ASP A 302 7.79 8.29 4.62
N TRP A 303 8.15 8.14 3.34
CA TRP A 303 7.63 8.98 2.27
C TRP A 303 6.16 8.75 1.98
N LEU A 304 5.68 7.50 2.01
CA LEU A 304 4.27 7.20 1.82
C LEU A 304 3.44 7.79 2.96
N PHE A 305 3.91 7.64 4.20
CA PHE A 305 3.29 8.25 5.37
C PHE A 305 3.24 9.78 5.26
N ASP A 306 4.35 10.43 4.90
CA ASP A 306 4.43 11.89 4.79
C ASP A 306 3.51 12.41 3.67
N ILE A 307 3.48 11.76 2.50
CA ILE A 307 2.63 12.17 1.36
C ILE A 307 1.15 12.01 1.69
N THR A 308 0.76 10.91 2.34
CA THR A 308 -0.64 10.71 2.76
C THR A 308 -1.03 11.62 3.92
N THR A 309 -0.07 12.00 4.78
CA THR A 309 -0.27 13.05 5.80
C THR A 309 -0.52 14.41 5.16
N ILE A 310 0.23 14.78 4.12
CA ILE A 310 0.01 16.01 3.34
C ILE A 310 -1.42 16.05 2.80
N TRP A 311 -1.92 14.95 2.22
CA TRP A 311 -3.31 14.86 1.80
C TRP A 311 -4.28 15.12 2.94
N ALA A 312 -4.13 14.38 4.05
CA ALA A 312 -5.08 14.46 5.16
C ALA A 312 -5.15 15.88 5.73
N LEU A 313 -3.99 16.52 5.96
CA LEU A 313 -3.90 17.88 6.46
C LEU A 313 -4.49 18.90 5.48
N SER A 314 -4.26 18.74 4.18
CA SER A 314 -4.88 19.58 3.15
C SER A 314 -6.40 19.41 3.13
N LYS A 315 -6.89 18.17 3.23
CA LYS A 315 -8.32 17.81 3.16
C LYS A 315 -9.11 18.36 4.35
N VAL A 316 -8.51 18.41 5.54
CA VAL A 316 -9.13 19.00 6.75
C VAL A 316 -8.79 20.50 6.93
N GLU A 317 -8.38 21.18 5.85
CA GLU A 317 -8.07 22.61 5.82
C GLU A 317 -6.91 23.09 6.72
N LYS A 318 -6.09 22.16 7.26
CA LYS A 318 -4.82 22.45 7.95
C LYS A 318 -3.68 22.74 6.98
N THR A 319 -3.95 23.59 5.98
CA THR A 319 -3.10 23.83 4.81
C THR A 319 -1.72 24.39 5.15
N SER A 320 -1.58 25.18 6.22
CA SER A 320 -0.28 25.69 6.68
C SER A 320 0.67 24.58 7.13
N LEU A 321 0.15 23.59 7.86
CA LEU A 321 0.92 22.43 8.33
C LEU A 321 1.22 21.46 7.18
N ALA A 322 0.27 21.25 6.27
CA ALA A 322 0.50 20.48 5.05
C ALA A 322 1.63 21.09 4.20
N HIS A 323 1.64 22.43 4.07
CA HIS A 323 2.68 23.15 3.37
C HIS A 323 4.05 23.08 4.09
N GLU A 324 4.07 23.19 5.43
CA GLU A 324 5.30 23.02 6.23
C GLU A 324 5.94 21.64 5.97
N LEU A 325 5.14 20.56 6.01
CA LEU A 325 5.59 19.20 5.73
C LEU A 325 6.11 19.06 4.28
N LEU A 326 5.40 19.60 3.30
CA LEU A 326 5.82 19.57 1.89
C LEU A 326 7.17 20.28 1.67
N GLU A 327 7.35 21.48 2.22
CA GLU A 327 8.61 22.23 2.10
C GLU A 327 9.76 21.54 2.87
N GLY A 328 9.46 20.87 3.97
CA GLY A 328 10.42 20.01 4.66
C GLY A 328 10.87 18.82 3.81
N LEU A 329 9.96 18.16 3.07
CA LEU A 329 10.33 17.09 2.13
C LEU A 329 11.21 17.59 0.98
N LYS A 330 10.94 18.80 0.47
CA LYS A 330 11.79 19.46 -0.54
C LYS A 330 13.19 19.72 0.01
N SER A 331 13.28 20.29 1.20
CA SER A 331 14.54 20.57 1.90
C SER A 331 15.34 19.29 2.15
N ARG A 332 14.67 18.21 2.60
CA ARG A 332 15.25 16.87 2.77
C ARG A 332 15.82 16.34 1.46
N THR A 333 15.08 16.50 0.36
CA THR A 333 15.52 16.06 -0.97
C THR A 333 16.75 16.82 -1.46
N SER A 334 16.81 18.13 -1.25
CA SER A 334 17.96 18.96 -1.61
C SER A 334 19.24 18.61 -0.84
N ALA A 335 19.12 18.02 0.35
CA ALA A 335 20.27 17.56 1.14
C ALA A 335 20.81 16.17 0.71
N MET A 336 20.09 15.45 -0.15
CA MET A 336 20.48 14.12 -0.61
C MET A 336 21.63 14.15 -1.62
N ASN A 337 22.29 13.00 -1.82
CA ASN A 337 23.23 12.86 -2.92
C ASN A 337 22.55 13.07 -4.30
N PRO A 338 23.28 13.51 -5.36
CA PRO A 338 22.67 13.90 -6.64
C PRO A 338 21.83 12.82 -7.31
N LYS A 339 22.23 11.55 -7.18
CA LYS A 339 21.50 10.41 -7.73
C LYS A 339 20.14 10.24 -7.05
N LYS A 340 20.12 10.26 -5.72
CA LYS A 340 18.91 10.14 -4.92
C LYS A 340 18.02 11.38 -5.05
N GLN A 341 18.61 12.57 -5.11
CA GLN A 341 17.88 13.82 -5.38
C GLN A 341 17.07 13.73 -6.69
N LYS A 342 17.71 13.29 -7.78
CA LYS A 342 17.03 13.09 -9.07
C LYS A 342 15.91 12.06 -8.98
N LEU A 343 16.13 10.97 -8.25
CA LEU A 343 15.13 9.93 -8.05
C LEU A 343 13.94 10.43 -7.23
N MET A 344 14.18 11.20 -6.16
CA MET A 344 13.15 11.68 -5.23
C MET A 344 12.36 12.88 -5.77
N GLN A 345 12.82 13.53 -6.85
CA GLN A 345 12.06 14.62 -7.48
C GLN A 345 10.64 14.17 -7.90
N LYS A 346 10.46 12.91 -8.31
CA LYS A 346 9.13 12.38 -8.61
C LYS A 346 8.24 12.27 -7.36
N ALA A 347 8.81 11.88 -6.22
CA ALA A 347 8.04 11.83 -4.97
C ALA A 347 7.58 13.23 -4.54
N ILE A 348 8.39 14.25 -4.77
CA ILE A 348 8.01 15.65 -4.54
C ILE A 348 6.85 16.06 -5.46
N LEU A 349 6.91 15.74 -6.76
CA LEU A 349 5.80 16.02 -7.68
C LEU A 349 4.50 15.33 -7.24
N LEU A 350 4.58 14.08 -6.78
CA LEU A 350 3.43 13.37 -6.23
C LEU A 350 2.92 14.07 -4.95
N ALA A 351 3.80 14.49 -4.04
CA ALA A 351 3.44 15.22 -2.84
C ALA A 351 2.72 16.55 -3.16
N GLU A 352 3.21 17.29 -4.15
CA GLU A 352 2.58 18.53 -4.64
C GLU A 352 1.20 18.27 -5.24
N ALA A 353 1.06 17.24 -6.07
CA ALA A 353 -0.23 16.86 -6.66
C ALA A 353 -1.25 16.44 -5.58
N VAL A 354 -0.80 15.67 -4.60
CA VAL A 354 -1.62 15.18 -3.50
C VAL A 354 -2.03 16.33 -2.55
N TYR A 355 -1.14 17.30 -2.33
CA TYR A 355 -1.46 18.54 -1.62
C TYR A 355 -2.58 19.33 -2.29
N GLU A 356 -2.50 19.52 -3.61
CA GLU A 356 -3.53 20.24 -4.37
C GLU A 356 -4.84 19.44 -4.49
N TYR A 357 -4.75 18.11 -4.62
CA TYR A 357 -5.90 17.22 -4.57
C TYR A 357 -6.67 17.37 -3.25
N GLY A 358 -5.97 17.33 -2.11
CA GLY A 358 -6.59 17.50 -0.79
C GLY A 358 -7.31 18.85 -0.64
N LYS A 359 -6.78 19.91 -1.27
CA LYS A 359 -7.41 21.25 -1.30
C LYS A 359 -8.60 21.37 -2.25
N GLY A 360 -8.89 20.35 -3.05
CA GLY A 360 -9.91 20.39 -4.08
C GLY A 360 -9.48 21.08 -5.39
N ASN A 361 -8.20 21.39 -5.56
CA ASN A 361 -7.65 22.02 -6.77
C ASN A 361 -7.32 20.96 -7.82
N TYR A 362 -8.37 20.31 -8.34
CA TYR A 362 -8.26 19.11 -9.18
C TYR A 362 -7.58 19.34 -10.53
N GLU A 363 -7.76 20.50 -11.15
CA GLU A 363 -7.07 20.88 -12.39
C GLU A 363 -5.54 20.90 -12.18
N ILE A 364 -5.09 21.59 -11.13
CA ILE A 364 -3.66 21.73 -10.81
C ILE A 364 -3.06 20.37 -10.43
N ALA A 365 -3.78 19.57 -9.64
CA ALA A 365 -3.35 18.23 -9.29
C ALA A 365 -3.15 17.35 -10.54
N LEU A 366 -4.04 17.44 -11.53
CA LEU A 366 -3.92 16.69 -12.79
C LEU A 366 -2.74 17.19 -13.63
N GLU A 367 -2.52 18.49 -13.71
CA GLU A 367 -1.36 19.07 -14.41
C GLU A 367 -0.03 18.59 -13.82
N LEU A 368 0.06 18.50 -12.48
CA LEU A 368 1.25 18.02 -11.77
C LEU A 368 1.52 16.52 -12.00
N LEU A 369 0.47 15.69 -12.01
CA LEU A 369 0.60 14.25 -12.29
C LEU A 369 0.91 13.98 -13.77
N GLY A 370 0.31 14.76 -14.67
CA GLY A 370 0.34 14.54 -16.10
C GLY A 370 -0.63 13.46 -16.59
N LEU A 371 -0.71 13.31 -17.92
CA LEU A 371 -1.62 12.35 -18.59
C LEU A 371 -1.04 10.93 -18.72
N ASP A 372 0.23 10.73 -18.40
CA ASP A 372 0.92 9.43 -18.46
C ASP A 372 1.32 8.93 -17.06
N PHE A 373 0.61 9.39 -16.02
CA PHE A 373 0.90 9.02 -14.64
C PHE A 373 0.66 7.52 -14.41
N ASP A 374 1.59 6.90 -13.69
CA ASP A 374 1.47 5.52 -13.19
C ASP A 374 2.20 5.40 -11.86
N ALA A 375 1.45 5.10 -10.79
CA ALA A 375 1.96 4.94 -9.44
C ALA A 375 3.03 3.84 -9.32
N ALA A 376 3.08 2.85 -10.24
CA ALA A 376 4.14 1.84 -10.26
C ALA A 376 5.54 2.46 -10.42
N ASN A 377 5.65 3.61 -11.07
CA ASN A 377 6.92 4.34 -11.23
C ASN A 377 7.38 5.06 -9.95
N TYR A 378 6.58 5.05 -8.88
CA TYR A 378 6.80 5.81 -7.65
C TYR A 378 7.17 4.94 -6.45
N LYS A 379 7.49 3.65 -6.65
CA LYS A 379 7.88 2.69 -5.59
C LYS A 379 8.95 3.15 -4.59
N VAL A 380 9.75 4.16 -4.97
CA VAL A 380 10.73 4.79 -4.08
C VAL A 380 10.11 5.40 -2.82
N ILE A 381 8.81 5.76 -2.85
CA ILE A 381 8.12 6.29 -1.68
C ILE A 381 7.77 5.20 -0.65
N GLY A 382 8.00 3.93 -0.99
CA GLY A 382 7.59 2.78 -0.19
C GLY A 382 6.17 2.29 -0.52
N GLY A 383 5.75 1.24 0.20
CA GLY A 383 4.43 0.64 0.06
C GLY A 383 4.30 -0.45 -1.01
N SER A 384 3.36 -1.37 -0.76
CA SER A 384 3.02 -2.44 -1.70
C SER A 384 2.28 -1.91 -2.94
N GLY A 385 2.14 -2.74 -3.99
CA GLY A 385 1.40 -2.35 -5.20
C GLY A 385 -0.01 -1.88 -4.86
N LEU A 386 -0.69 -2.60 -3.98
CA LEU A 386 -2.03 -2.24 -3.52
C LEU A 386 -2.05 -0.93 -2.75
N GLN A 387 -1.08 -0.62 -1.90
CA GLN A 387 -1.03 0.70 -1.25
C GLN A 387 -0.85 1.84 -2.26
N MET A 388 0.03 1.63 -3.24
CA MET A 388 0.31 2.63 -4.28
C MET A 388 -0.87 2.89 -5.22
N ASP A 389 -1.76 1.91 -5.39
CA ASP A 389 -2.91 2.03 -6.29
C ASP A 389 -3.81 3.22 -5.98
N VAL A 390 -3.87 3.65 -4.72
CA VAL A 390 -4.69 4.80 -4.34
C VAL A 390 -4.30 6.07 -5.10
N PHE A 391 -3.03 6.24 -5.48
CA PHE A 391 -2.59 7.37 -6.30
C PHE A 391 -3.06 7.23 -7.76
N ASN A 392 -3.14 6.01 -8.29
CA ASN A 392 -3.80 5.76 -9.56
C ASN A 392 -5.31 6.07 -9.45
N GLU A 393 -5.96 5.72 -8.32
CA GLU A 393 -7.36 6.07 -8.07
C GLU A 393 -7.60 7.59 -8.07
N ILE A 394 -6.71 8.37 -7.43
CA ILE A 394 -6.71 9.84 -7.50
C ILE A 394 -6.63 10.29 -8.96
N TRP A 395 -5.64 9.79 -9.69
CA TRP A 395 -5.41 10.17 -11.08
C TRP A 395 -6.62 9.89 -11.97
N TYR A 396 -7.24 8.70 -11.86
CA TYR A 396 -8.47 8.37 -12.58
C TYR A 396 -9.63 9.30 -12.21
N LYS A 397 -9.81 9.60 -10.92
CA LYS A 397 -10.83 10.56 -10.46
C LYS A 397 -10.61 11.94 -11.06
N LEU A 398 -9.36 12.42 -11.07
CA LEU A 398 -8.98 13.70 -11.65
C LEU A 398 -9.26 13.76 -13.16
N LEU A 399 -8.95 12.70 -13.92
CA LEU A 399 -9.27 12.61 -15.35
C LEU A 399 -10.78 12.70 -15.61
N LEU A 400 -11.59 12.03 -14.78
CA LEU A 400 -13.05 12.05 -14.90
C LEU A 400 -13.63 13.43 -14.58
N LEU A 401 -13.19 14.06 -13.49
CA LEU A 401 -13.64 15.39 -13.08
C LEU A 401 -13.24 16.48 -14.10
N ASN A 402 -12.04 16.37 -14.68
CA ASN A 402 -11.51 17.31 -15.67
C ASN A 402 -11.89 16.97 -17.11
N GLY A 403 -13.04 16.33 -17.35
CA GLY A 403 -13.56 15.84 -18.65
C GLY A 403 -13.70 16.87 -19.81
N LYS A 404 -13.02 18.02 -19.74
CA LYS A 404 -12.72 18.92 -20.85
C LYS A 404 -11.47 18.50 -21.67
N SER A 405 -10.69 17.52 -21.23
CA SER A 405 -9.59 16.94 -22.01
C SER A 405 -10.08 15.81 -22.93
N SER A 406 -9.46 15.67 -24.11
CA SER A 406 -9.72 14.58 -25.07
C SER A 406 -9.63 13.20 -24.40
N THR A 407 -8.72 13.03 -23.44
CA THR A 407 -8.50 11.81 -22.66
C THR A 407 -9.67 11.44 -21.74
N GLY A 408 -10.28 12.39 -21.03
CA GLY A 408 -11.43 12.12 -20.15
C GLY A 408 -12.71 11.76 -20.92
N THR A 409 -12.92 12.39 -22.07
CA THR A 409 -14.01 12.04 -23.00
C THR A 409 -13.78 10.65 -23.64
N LEU A 410 -12.52 10.31 -23.92
CA LEU A 410 -12.11 9.04 -24.49
C LEU A 410 -12.20 7.88 -23.48
N LEU A 411 -11.87 8.12 -22.21
CA LEU A 411 -12.10 7.19 -21.09
C LEU A 411 -13.58 6.84 -20.99
N LYS A 412 -14.44 7.87 -20.96
CA LYS A 412 -15.90 7.73 -20.93
C LYS A 412 -16.43 6.90 -22.12
N ASN A 413 -15.98 7.18 -23.34
CA ASN A 413 -16.45 6.51 -24.56
C ASN A 413 -15.92 5.07 -24.73
N THR A 414 -14.67 4.81 -24.31
CA THR A 414 -14.05 3.47 -24.38
C THR A 414 -14.74 2.51 -23.44
N ILE A 415 -15.18 2.99 -22.27
CA ILE A 415 -15.82 2.18 -21.25
C ILE A 415 -17.27 1.86 -21.60
N ILE A 416 -17.99 2.84 -22.17
CA ILE A 416 -19.29 2.59 -22.82
C ILE A 416 -19.12 1.53 -23.92
N SER A 417 -18.07 1.62 -24.75
CA SER A 417 -17.82 0.66 -25.83
C SER A 417 -17.44 -0.75 -25.34
N ILE A 418 -16.70 -0.89 -24.23
CA ILE A 418 -16.37 -2.20 -23.63
C ILE A 418 -17.63 -2.85 -23.05
N TYR A 419 -18.54 -2.07 -22.45
CA TYR A 419 -19.78 -2.58 -21.87
C TYR A 419 -20.82 -2.94 -22.93
N PHE A 420 -21.01 -2.09 -23.95
CA PHE A 420 -21.90 -2.38 -25.07
C PHE A 420 -21.30 -3.35 -26.09
N GLY A 421 -19.97 -3.50 -26.15
CA GLY A 421 -19.29 -4.46 -27.02
C GLY A 421 -19.58 -5.92 -26.69
N TYR A 422 -20.03 -6.23 -25.46
CA TYR A 422 -20.56 -7.54 -25.09
C TYR A 422 -22.05 -7.76 -25.43
N ILE A 423 -22.79 -6.70 -25.80
CA ILE A 423 -24.21 -6.79 -26.21
C ILE A 423 -24.40 -6.48 -27.71
N PHE A 424 -23.47 -5.79 -28.36
CA PHE A 424 -23.62 -5.35 -29.76
C PHE A 424 -22.52 -5.93 -30.67
N VAL A 425 -22.65 -7.20 -31.00
CA VAL A 425 -22.22 -7.69 -32.30
C VAL A 425 -23.38 -7.42 -33.28
N PHE A 426 -23.17 -6.47 -34.20
CA PHE A 426 -24.04 -6.02 -35.31
C PHE A 426 -25.28 -5.14 -35.01
N SER A 427 -25.14 -3.83 -35.26
CA SER A 427 -25.94 -3.13 -36.28
C SER A 427 -25.34 -1.76 -36.62
N ALA A 428 -24.90 -1.60 -37.87
CA ALA A 428 -24.41 -0.34 -38.42
C ALA A 428 -25.53 0.72 -38.56
N THR A 429 -25.23 2.01 -38.33
CA THR A 429 -25.47 3.16 -39.25
C THR A 429 -25.47 4.52 -38.51
N ASN A 430 -24.76 5.49 -39.11
CA ASN A 430 -24.93 6.95 -38.98
C ASN A 430 -25.00 7.61 -37.59
N SER A 431 -23.90 8.23 -37.14
CA SER A 431 -23.65 9.68 -37.28
C SER A 431 -22.45 10.10 -36.42
N ALA A 432 -21.46 10.76 -37.05
CA ALA A 432 -20.45 11.65 -36.47
C ALA A 432 -20.04 11.41 -34.99
N PHE A 433 -19.33 10.32 -34.71
CA PHE A 433 -18.42 10.27 -33.56
C PHE A 433 -17.00 10.40 -34.10
N THR A 434 -16.30 11.45 -33.68
CA THR A 434 -14.87 11.62 -33.91
C THR A 434 -14.12 10.38 -33.45
N THR A 435 -13.38 9.78 -34.38
CA THR A 435 -12.57 8.59 -34.17
C THR A 435 -11.52 8.81 -33.06
N PRO A 436 -11.27 7.79 -32.22
CA PRO A 436 -10.41 7.90 -31.04
C PRO A 436 -8.94 8.12 -31.37
N GLU A 437 -8.21 8.78 -30.46
CA GLU A 437 -6.75 8.83 -30.48
C GLU A 437 -6.20 7.47 -29.98
N PRO A 438 -5.34 6.77 -30.75
CA PRO A 438 -4.96 5.38 -30.47
C PRO A 438 -4.34 5.12 -29.08
N ALA A 439 -3.69 6.12 -28.49
CA ALA A 439 -2.90 5.97 -27.27
C ALA A 439 -3.73 5.71 -26.01
N ALA A 440 -4.89 6.34 -25.84
CA ALA A 440 -5.67 6.17 -24.60
C ALA A 440 -6.48 4.86 -24.57
N ILE A 441 -6.93 4.37 -25.73
CA ILE A 441 -7.51 3.03 -25.86
C ILE A 441 -6.46 1.98 -25.50
N GLU A 442 -5.21 2.15 -25.96
CA GLU A 442 -4.11 1.25 -25.64
C GLU A 442 -3.80 1.23 -24.13
N VAL A 443 -3.77 2.39 -23.46
CA VAL A 443 -3.57 2.49 -21.99
C VAL A 443 -4.71 1.81 -21.22
N LEU A 444 -5.96 2.00 -21.63
CA LEU A 444 -7.11 1.42 -20.93
C LEU A 444 -7.29 -0.06 -21.19
N GLU A 445 -7.07 -0.52 -22.42
CA GLU A 445 -7.01 -1.95 -22.70
C GLU A 445 -5.87 -2.60 -21.91
N LYS A 446 -4.71 -1.95 -21.82
CA LYS A 446 -3.58 -2.44 -21.03
C LYS A 446 -3.93 -2.55 -19.55
N VAL A 447 -4.51 -1.52 -18.94
CA VAL A 447 -4.88 -1.50 -17.51
C VAL A 447 -6.02 -2.49 -17.21
N THR A 448 -7.03 -2.57 -18.07
CA THR A 448 -8.19 -3.46 -17.88
C THR A 448 -7.81 -4.93 -18.13
N LYS A 449 -6.93 -5.21 -19.11
CA LYS A 449 -6.36 -6.56 -19.37
C LYS A 449 -5.36 -6.98 -18.29
N GLN A 450 -4.63 -6.05 -17.67
CA GLN A 450 -3.70 -6.36 -16.57
C GLN A 450 -4.42 -6.66 -15.24
N ARG A 451 -5.69 -6.26 -15.08
CA ARG A 451 -6.45 -6.40 -13.83
C ARG A 451 -7.81 -7.10 -13.98
N ASP A 452 -7.99 -7.87 -15.06
CA ASP A 452 -9.21 -8.66 -15.33
C ASP A 452 -10.54 -7.93 -15.04
N GLY A 453 -10.62 -6.64 -15.36
CA GLY A 453 -11.84 -5.84 -15.17
C GLY A 453 -12.12 -5.37 -13.73
N ALA A 454 -11.08 -4.97 -12.98
CA ALA A 454 -11.15 -4.40 -11.62
C ALA A 454 -12.48 -3.68 -11.27
N PRO A 455 -13.27 -4.24 -10.32
CA PRO A 455 -14.56 -3.72 -9.84
C PRO A 455 -14.62 -2.24 -9.46
N PHE A 456 -13.53 -1.72 -8.90
CA PHE A 456 -13.47 -0.34 -8.40
C PHE A 456 -13.48 0.69 -9.54
N LEU A 457 -12.73 0.46 -10.62
CA LEU A 457 -12.76 1.35 -11.79
C LEU A 457 -14.19 1.45 -12.31
N TRP A 458 -14.87 0.30 -12.46
CA TRP A 458 -16.27 0.27 -12.86
C TRP A 458 -17.20 1.06 -11.92
N ARG A 459 -17.06 0.97 -10.59
CA ARG A 459 -17.88 1.74 -9.65
C ARG A 459 -17.59 3.24 -9.67
N LEU A 460 -16.32 3.64 -9.76
CA LEU A 460 -15.92 5.05 -9.90
C LEU A 460 -16.54 5.66 -11.16
N LEU A 461 -16.54 4.89 -12.25
CA LEU A 461 -17.12 5.25 -13.53
C LEU A 461 -18.66 5.30 -13.50
N VAL A 462 -19.32 4.33 -12.87
CA VAL A 462 -20.79 4.34 -12.69
C VAL A 462 -21.24 5.52 -11.82
N SER A 463 -20.54 5.82 -10.73
CA SER A 463 -20.86 6.96 -9.85
C SER A 463 -20.72 8.29 -10.59
N HIS A 464 -19.64 8.48 -11.36
CA HIS A 464 -19.44 9.69 -12.14
C HIS A 464 -20.49 9.85 -13.27
N LEU A 465 -20.88 8.75 -13.91
CA LEU A 465 -21.97 8.76 -14.90
C LEU A 465 -23.32 9.08 -14.24
N TYR A 466 -23.59 8.58 -13.03
CA TYR A 466 -24.82 8.83 -12.29
C TYR A 466 -24.99 10.31 -11.86
N ASP A 467 -23.91 10.94 -11.38
CA ASP A 467 -23.95 12.36 -11.00
C ASP A 467 -24.15 13.30 -12.21
N GLN A 468 -23.66 12.91 -13.40
CA GLN A 468 -23.93 13.64 -14.64
C GLN A 468 -25.33 13.37 -15.21
N THR A 469 -25.92 12.20 -14.98
CA THR A 469 -27.28 11.85 -15.48
C THR A 469 -28.42 12.37 -14.60
N ARG A 470 -28.13 12.97 -13.44
CA ARG A 470 -29.08 13.86 -12.76
C ARG A 470 -29.58 15.01 -13.66
N GLN A 471 -28.89 15.28 -14.77
CA GLN A 471 -29.27 16.25 -15.80
C GLN A 471 -29.82 15.64 -17.11
N VAL A 472 -30.01 14.31 -17.21
CA VAL A 472 -30.42 13.63 -18.48
C VAL A 472 -31.44 12.51 -18.23
N ASP A 473 -32.43 12.41 -19.14
CA ASP A 473 -33.69 11.64 -19.13
C ASP A 473 -33.71 10.20 -18.53
N SER A 474 -34.95 9.78 -18.20
CA SER A 474 -35.35 8.54 -17.50
C SER A 474 -34.69 7.24 -17.95
N TYR A 475 -34.32 7.11 -19.23
CA TYR A 475 -33.66 5.93 -19.79
C TYR A 475 -32.32 5.64 -19.09
N THR A 476 -31.56 6.69 -18.75
CA THR A 476 -30.24 6.57 -18.13
C THR A 476 -30.31 6.17 -16.66
N SER A 477 -31.38 6.57 -15.96
CA SER A 477 -31.68 6.13 -14.59
C SER A 477 -32.11 4.66 -14.53
N THR A 478 -32.85 4.17 -15.53
CA THR A 478 -33.23 2.75 -15.63
C THR A 478 -32.04 1.85 -15.96
N VAL A 479 -31.11 2.31 -16.81
CA VAL A 479 -29.84 1.62 -17.06
C VAL A 479 -29.00 1.53 -15.78
N TYR A 480 -28.95 2.61 -14.98
CA TYR A 480 -28.27 2.63 -13.68
C TYR A 480 -28.83 1.61 -12.67
N GLU A 481 -30.15 1.56 -12.48
CA GLU A 481 -30.79 0.59 -11.57
C GLU A 481 -30.53 -0.85 -12.03
N THR A 482 -30.54 -1.07 -13.34
CA THR A 482 -30.26 -2.37 -13.95
C THR A 482 -28.81 -2.79 -13.73
N LEU A 483 -27.84 -1.90 -13.96
CA LEU A 483 -26.40 -2.16 -13.75
C LEU A 483 -26.05 -2.43 -12.29
N THR A 484 -26.66 -1.67 -11.36
CA THR A 484 -26.45 -1.82 -9.92
C THR A 484 -27.03 -3.15 -9.41
N PHE A 485 -28.20 -3.54 -9.91
CA PHE A 485 -28.83 -4.84 -9.61
C PHE A 485 -28.01 -6.03 -10.12
N PHE A 486 -27.47 -5.95 -11.35
CA PHE A 486 -26.63 -7.03 -11.91
C PHE A 486 -25.35 -7.26 -11.09
N TRP A 487 -24.69 -6.19 -10.66
CA TRP A 487 -23.43 -6.30 -9.94
C TRP A 487 -23.61 -6.75 -8.49
N GLN A 488 -24.73 -6.40 -7.85
CA GLN A 488 -25.11 -6.93 -6.54
C GLN A 488 -25.49 -8.41 -6.58
N GLU A 489 -26.05 -8.94 -7.67
CA GLU A 489 -26.31 -10.39 -7.77
C GLU A 489 -25.09 -11.22 -8.23
N GLU A 490 -24.27 -10.72 -9.16
CA GLU A 490 -23.05 -11.44 -9.62
C GLU A 490 -21.97 -11.52 -8.54
N SER A 491 -21.89 -10.54 -7.65
CA SER A 491 -21.02 -10.62 -6.47
C SER A 491 -21.51 -11.66 -5.45
N TYR A 492 -22.77 -12.13 -5.52
CA TYR A 492 -23.37 -13.04 -4.53
C TYR A 492 -23.72 -14.46 -5.01
N SER A 493 -23.76 -14.77 -6.32
CA SER A 493 -23.85 -16.18 -6.77
C SER A 493 -23.05 -16.47 -8.04
N MET A 494 -22.11 -17.41 -7.94
CA MET A 494 -21.29 -17.91 -9.07
C MET A 494 -21.97 -19.05 -9.86
N GLU A 495 -23.21 -19.42 -9.54
CA GLU A 495 -23.97 -20.43 -10.29
C GLU A 495 -25.13 -19.79 -11.07
N GLY A 496 -25.04 -19.76 -12.41
CA GLY A 496 -26.18 -19.40 -13.26
C GLY A 496 -25.98 -18.28 -14.29
N LYS A 497 -24.73 -17.94 -14.67
CA LYS A 497 -24.36 -16.89 -15.64
C LYS A 497 -25.24 -16.84 -16.90
N GLU A 498 -25.59 -18.00 -17.46
CA GLU A 498 -26.36 -18.09 -18.70
C GLU A 498 -27.85 -17.75 -18.51
N LYS A 499 -28.47 -18.19 -17.41
CA LYS A 499 -29.89 -17.92 -17.13
C LYS A 499 -30.13 -16.47 -16.69
N ALA A 500 -29.20 -15.89 -15.95
CA ALA A 500 -29.23 -14.48 -15.53
C ALA A 500 -29.07 -13.56 -16.75
N GLY A 501 -28.11 -13.83 -17.65
CA GLY A 501 -27.94 -13.08 -18.90
C GLY A 501 -29.14 -13.18 -19.85
N ILE A 502 -29.81 -14.34 -19.92
CA ILE A 502 -31.05 -14.50 -20.71
C ILE A 502 -32.21 -13.73 -20.08
N SER A 503 -32.33 -13.72 -18.76
CA SER A 503 -33.35 -12.95 -18.03
C SER A 503 -33.14 -11.43 -18.20
N ALA A 504 -31.88 -11.00 -18.17
CA ALA A 504 -31.43 -9.63 -18.43
C ALA A 504 -31.82 -9.16 -19.83
N GLY A 505 -31.45 -9.93 -20.86
CA GLY A 505 -31.77 -9.63 -22.24
C GLY A 505 -33.28 -9.57 -22.51
N LYS A 506 -34.07 -10.37 -21.78
CA LYS A 506 -35.55 -10.34 -21.87
C LYS A 506 -36.16 -9.11 -21.19
N LYS A 507 -35.68 -8.71 -20.00
CA LYS A 507 -36.14 -7.49 -19.31
C LYS A 507 -35.75 -6.22 -20.07
N ALA A 508 -34.52 -6.15 -20.58
CA ALA A 508 -34.05 -5.05 -21.41
C ALA A 508 -34.89 -4.89 -22.70
N LYS A 509 -35.15 -5.99 -23.42
CA LYS A 509 -36.04 -5.97 -24.61
C LYS A 509 -37.48 -5.58 -24.28
N ALA A 510 -38.01 -5.99 -23.14
CA ALA A 510 -39.37 -5.65 -22.72
C ALA A 510 -39.50 -4.15 -22.39
N LEU A 511 -38.47 -3.58 -21.75
CA LEU A 511 -38.40 -2.15 -21.42
C LEU A 511 -38.22 -1.29 -22.68
N GLU A 512 -37.33 -1.70 -23.59
CA GLU A 512 -37.14 -1.08 -24.91
C GLU A 512 -38.44 -1.07 -25.73
N SER A 513 -39.16 -2.20 -25.75
CA SER A 513 -40.47 -2.31 -26.40
C SER A 513 -41.56 -1.45 -25.77
N SER A 514 -41.42 -1.07 -24.49
CA SER A 514 -42.36 -0.17 -23.81
C SER A 514 -42.06 1.30 -24.10
N TYR A 515 -40.78 1.67 -24.17
CA TYR A 515 -40.31 3.04 -24.40
C TYR A 515 -40.62 3.52 -25.84
N PHE A 516 -40.40 2.66 -26.84
CA PHE A 516 -40.72 2.94 -28.24
C PHE A 516 -42.21 2.80 -28.60
N LYS A 517 -43.08 2.43 -27.65
CA LYS A 517 -44.55 2.48 -27.82
C LYS A 517 -45.18 3.73 -27.21
N SER A 518 -44.44 4.47 -26.38
CA SER A 518 -44.89 5.71 -25.73
C SER A 518 -44.30 7.00 -26.33
N ALA A 519 -43.42 6.87 -27.32
CA ALA A 519 -42.98 7.94 -28.22
C ALA A 519 -43.61 7.70 -29.60
#